data_AF-A0A378MYR6-F1
#
_entry.id   AF-A0A378MYR6-F1
#
_cell.length_a   1.000
_cell.length_b   1.000
_cell.length_c   1.000
_cell.angle_alpha   90.00
_cell.angle_beta   90.00
_cell.angle_gamma   90.00
#
_symmetry.space_group_name_H-M   'P 1'
#
loop_
_entity.id
_entity.type
_entity.pdbx_description
1 polymer ?
#
loop_
_entity_poly.entity_id
_entity_poly.type
_entity_poly.pdbx_seq_one_letter_code
_entity_poly.pdbx_strand_id
1 'polypeptide(L)'
;MEQVSQYSADFDQTVRSSKGKQIQQGKGKFQVKRPNLFRMDTKSPQENLIVSDGKDLWFYDPFVSQVTVNTVQDAVNNTPFVLLTSSDKSHWINMMSARVLILSCLSQNRKKAI
;
A
#
# COMPACT_ATOMS: atom_id res chain seq x y z
N MET A 1 -8.21 -15.83 20.94
CA MET A 1 -7.03 -15.13 20.39
C MET A 1 -7.53 -13.86 19.74
N GLU A 2 -7.33 -12.69 20.36
CA GLU A 2 -7.72 -11.41 19.75
C GLU A 2 -6.93 -11.23 18.45
N GLN A 3 -7.62 -11.36 17.32
CA GLN A 3 -7.04 -11.04 16.02
C GLN A 3 -6.75 -9.54 16.02
N VAL A 4 -5.47 -9.18 16.04
CA VAL A 4 -5.04 -7.79 15.90
C VAL A 4 -5.71 -7.19 14.66
N SER A 5 -6.68 -6.31 14.90
CA SER A 5 -7.58 -5.75 13.88
C SER A 5 -6.98 -4.53 13.20
N GLN A 6 -5.86 -4.02 13.73
CA GLN A 6 -5.21 -2.81 13.26
C GLN A 6 -3.68 -2.93 13.37
N TYR A 7 -2.96 -2.52 12.33
CA TYR A 7 -1.51 -2.44 12.31
C TYR A 7 -1.08 -1.04 11.88
N SER A 8 0.06 -0.58 12.41
CA SER A 8 0.74 0.61 11.94
C SER A 8 2.24 0.36 11.90
N ALA A 9 2.89 0.85 10.84
CA ALA A 9 4.33 0.77 10.68
C ALA A 9 4.83 1.95 9.85
N ASP A 10 6.07 2.35 10.09
CA ASP A 10 6.79 3.19 9.15
C ASP A 10 7.30 2.32 7.99
N PHE A 11 7.40 2.89 6.80
CA PHE A 11 7.84 2.18 5.59
C PHE A 11 8.92 2.96 4.83
N ASP A 12 9.79 2.19 4.18
CA ASP A 12 10.71 2.64 3.14
C ASP A 12 10.44 1.82 1.86
N GLN A 13 9.90 2.46 0.84
CA GLN A 13 9.57 1.89 -0.46
C GLN A 13 10.64 2.24 -1.50
N THR A 14 10.98 1.28 -2.36
CA THR A 14 11.76 1.51 -3.56
C THR A 14 11.17 0.73 -4.71
N VAL A 15 10.70 1.43 -5.75
CA VAL A 15 10.18 0.81 -6.97
C VAL A 15 11.28 0.84 -8.03
N ARG A 16 11.49 -0.31 -8.67
CA ARG A 16 12.46 -0.48 -9.77
C ARG A 16 11.75 -0.98 -11.03
N SER A 17 12.23 -0.57 -12.19
CA SER A 17 11.78 -1.10 -13.47
C SER A 17 12.26 -2.54 -13.69
N SER A 18 11.73 -3.21 -14.71
CA SER A 18 12.17 -4.55 -15.13
C SER A 18 13.66 -4.64 -15.48
N LYS A 19 14.29 -3.50 -15.81
CA LYS A 19 15.72 -3.37 -16.10
C LYS A 19 16.56 -3.01 -14.86
N GLY A 20 15.97 -3.03 -13.66
CA GLY A 20 16.64 -2.72 -12.40
C GLY A 20 16.84 -1.24 -12.08
N LYS A 21 16.47 -0.33 -12.99
CA LYS A 21 16.54 1.12 -12.76
C LYS A 21 15.54 1.52 -11.68
N GLN A 22 15.99 2.27 -10.68
CA GLN A 22 15.09 2.87 -9.70
C GLN A 22 14.19 3.91 -10.36
N ILE A 23 12.87 3.73 -10.22
CA ILE A 23 11.86 4.62 -10.79
C ILE A 23 11.16 5.45 -9.71
N GLN A 24 11.08 4.95 -8.48
CA GLN A 24 10.44 5.67 -7.38
C GLN A 24 11.03 5.25 -6.03
N GLN A 25 11.00 6.16 -5.07
CA GLN A 25 11.20 5.87 -3.65
C GLN A 25 10.07 6.51 -2.85
N GLY A 26 9.82 6.00 -1.65
CA GLY A 26 8.82 6.55 -0.75
C GLY A 26 9.18 6.26 0.70
N LYS A 27 8.97 7.21 1.60
CA LYS A 27 9.08 7.00 3.05
C LYS A 27 7.86 7.58 3.73
N GLY A 28 7.34 6.88 4.73
CA GLY A 28 6.12 7.34 5.37
C GLY A 28 5.56 6.39 6.40
N LYS A 29 4.27 6.56 6.69
CA LYS A 29 3.54 5.74 7.66
C LYS A 29 2.40 4.99 6.98
N PHE A 30 2.37 3.68 7.20
CA PHE A 30 1.31 2.80 6.76
C PHE A 30 0.45 2.39 7.97
N GLN A 31 -0.86 2.38 7.76
CA GLN A 31 -1.85 1.97 8.74
C GLN A 31 -2.89 1.11 8.03
N VAL A 32 -3.25 -0.02 8.62
CA VAL A 32 -4.31 -0.89 8.12
C VAL A 32 -5.24 -1.22 9.27
N LYS A 33 -6.54 -1.21 9.00
CA LYS A 33 -7.56 -1.75 9.88
C LYS A 33 -8.44 -2.69 9.07
N ARG A 34 -8.56 -3.94 9.53
CA ARG A 34 -9.39 -4.93 8.84
C ARG A 34 -10.88 -4.73 9.18
N PRO A 35 -11.78 -5.01 8.22
CA PRO A 35 -11.52 -5.25 6.80
C PRO A 35 -11.35 -3.93 6.01
N ASN A 36 -10.58 -3.98 4.92
CA ASN A 36 -10.54 -2.99 3.83
C ASN A 36 -10.16 -1.52 4.14
N LEU A 37 -9.91 -1.15 5.39
CA LEU A 37 -9.45 0.20 5.73
C LEU A 37 -7.93 0.26 5.70
N PHE A 38 -7.38 1.26 5.00
CA PHE A 38 -5.97 1.59 5.15
C PHE A 38 -5.69 3.05 4.88
N ARG A 39 -4.53 3.49 5.38
CA ARG A 39 -3.98 4.81 5.15
C ARG A 39 -2.48 4.68 4.95
N MET A 40 -1.99 5.20 3.84
CA MET A 40 -0.58 5.34 3.55
C MET A 40 -0.26 6.82 3.36
N ASP A 41 0.51 7.36 4.28
CA ASP A 41 0.94 8.75 4.28
C ASP A 41 2.42 8.80 3.91
N THR A 42 2.72 9.13 2.65
CA THR A 42 4.09 9.27 2.15
C THR A 42 4.55 10.70 2.39
N LYS A 43 5.71 10.86 3.04
CA LYS A 43 6.31 12.15 3.35
C LYS A 43 7.48 12.52 2.45
N SER A 44 8.18 11.55 1.90
CA SER A 44 9.41 11.79 1.15
C SER A 44 9.59 10.75 0.04
N PRO A 45 10.20 11.09 -1.12
CA PRO A 45 10.68 12.43 -1.52
C PRO A 45 9.58 13.37 -2.00
N GLN A 46 8.40 12.83 -2.32
CA GLN A 46 7.22 13.59 -2.72
C GLN A 46 6.06 13.17 -1.84
N GLU A 47 5.37 14.15 -1.28
CA GLU A 47 4.23 13.90 -0.41
C GLU A 47 3.04 13.36 -1.20
N ASN A 48 2.38 12.34 -0.66
CA ASN A 48 1.07 11.90 -1.14
C ASN A 48 0.34 11.16 -0.02
N LEU A 49 -0.98 11.08 -0.16
CA LEU A 49 -1.83 10.38 0.77
C LEU A 49 -2.73 9.40 0.01
N ILE A 50 -2.70 8.14 0.42
CA ILE A 50 -3.61 7.11 -0.08
C ILE A 50 -4.48 6.65 1.08
N VAL A 51 -5.81 6.70 0.90
CA VAL A 51 -6.78 6.26 1.92
C VAL A 51 -7.82 5.35 1.28
N SER A 52 -8.09 4.22 1.93
CA SER A 52 -9.27 3.40 1.64
C SER A 52 -10.25 3.49 2.79
N ASP A 53 -11.50 3.84 2.48
CA ASP A 53 -12.64 3.80 3.40
C ASP A 53 -13.37 2.45 3.39
N GLY A 54 -12.86 1.49 2.62
CA GLY A 54 -13.42 0.15 2.46
C GLY A 54 -14.30 -0.02 1.23
N LYS A 55 -14.65 1.07 0.55
CA LYS A 55 -15.41 1.09 -0.70
C LYS A 55 -14.62 1.79 -1.81
N ASP A 56 -14.10 2.97 -1.50
CA ASP A 56 -13.41 3.85 -2.42
C ASP A 56 -11.96 4.06 -1.98
N LEU A 57 -11.07 4.19 -2.97
CA LEU A 57 -9.67 4.52 -2.80
C LEU A 57 -9.43 5.96 -3.24
N TRP A 58 -8.94 6.74 -2.29
CA TRP A 58 -8.63 8.16 -2.44
C TRP A 58 -7.11 8.32 -2.57
N PHE A 59 -6.67 8.94 -3.66
CA PHE A 59 -5.30 9.36 -3.86
C PHE A 59 -5.25 10.89 -3.86
N TYR A 60 -4.51 11.47 -2.92
CA TYR A 60 -4.30 12.90 -2.81
C TYR A 60 -2.83 13.25 -3.02
N ASP A 61 -2.57 14.10 -4.00
CA ASP A 61 -1.26 14.70 -4.24
C ASP A 61 -1.32 16.21 -3.91
N PRO A 62 -0.72 16.64 -2.79
CA PRO A 62 -0.72 18.05 -2.40
C PRO A 62 0.10 18.94 -3.34
N PHE A 63 1.12 18.40 -4.03
CA PHE A 63 1.99 19.19 -4.90
C PHE A 63 1.23 19.75 -6.11
N VAL A 64 0.35 18.95 -6.69
CA VAL A 64 -0.55 19.38 -7.78
C VAL A 64 -1.96 19.70 -7.31
N SER A 65 -2.22 19.65 -5.99
CA SER A 65 -3.55 19.86 -5.39
C SER A 65 -4.64 19.01 -6.04
N GLN A 66 -4.34 17.74 -6.32
CA GLN A 66 -5.23 16.83 -7.04
C GLN A 66 -5.73 15.72 -6.13
N VAL A 67 -7.02 15.40 -6.25
CA VAL A 67 -7.64 14.21 -5.65
C VAL A 67 -8.15 13.31 -6.78
N THR A 68 -7.80 12.03 -6.71
CA THR A 68 -8.32 10.98 -7.59
C THR A 68 -9.05 9.94 -6.75
N VAL A 69 -10.24 9.55 -7.17
CA VAL A 69 -11.09 8.57 -6.48
C VAL A 69 -11.37 7.42 -7.42
N ASN A 70 -11.08 6.19 -6.98
CA ASN A 70 -11.39 4.96 -7.70
C ASN A 70 -12.12 4.01 -6.77
N THR A 71 -12.97 3.13 -7.30
CA THR A 71 -13.50 2.04 -6.47
C THR A 71 -12.36 1.11 -6.04
N VAL A 72 -12.49 0.46 -4.88
CA VAL A 72 -11.48 -0.52 -4.42
C VAL A 72 -11.25 -1.61 -5.47
N GLN A 73 -12.31 -2.06 -6.16
CA GLN A 73 -12.23 -3.06 -7.23
C GLN A 73 -11.35 -2.60 -8.41
N ASP A 74 -11.52 -1.36 -8.86
CA ASP A 74 -10.72 -0.80 -9.97
C ASP A 74 -9.27 -0.50 -9.54
N ALA A 75 -9.09 -0.12 -8.28
CA ALA A 75 -7.80 0.30 -7.74
C ALA A 75 -6.83 -0.85 -7.44
N VAL A 76 -7.33 -2.07 -7.22
CA VAL A 76 -6.51 -3.28 -7.00
C VAL A 76 -5.47 -3.48 -8.12
N ASN A 77 -5.81 -3.09 -9.36
CA ASN A 77 -4.92 -3.25 -10.51
C ASN A 77 -3.69 -2.32 -10.46
N ASN A 78 -3.80 -1.17 -9.77
CA ASN A 78 -2.77 -0.13 -9.76
C ASN A 78 -2.09 0.03 -8.39
N THR A 79 -2.72 -0.46 -7.31
CA THR A 79 -2.21 -0.32 -5.94
C THR A 79 -2.17 -1.68 -5.23
N PRO A 80 -1.09 -2.46 -5.39
CA PRO A 80 -0.92 -3.79 -4.80
C PRO A 80 -1.22 -3.90 -3.28
N PHE A 81 -1.04 -2.81 -2.53
CA PHE A 81 -1.26 -2.80 -1.08
C PHE A 81 -2.71 -3.07 -0.68
N VAL A 82 -3.68 -2.83 -1.57
CA VAL A 82 -5.10 -3.18 -1.37
C VAL A 82 -5.26 -4.69 -1.13
N LEU A 83 -4.37 -5.53 -1.67
CA LEU A 83 -4.36 -6.97 -1.43
C LEU A 83 -4.01 -7.35 0.01
N LEU A 84 -3.25 -6.53 0.72
CA LEU A 84 -2.87 -6.79 2.12
C LEU A 84 -4.05 -6.55 3.08
N THR A 85 -5.08 -5.85 2.60
CA THR A 85 -6.28 -5.50 3.39
C THR A 85 -7.50 -6.30 2.99
N SER A 86 -7.50 -6.89 1.79
CA SER A 86 -8.57 -7.74 1.29
C SER A 86 -8.46 -9.17 1.83
N SER A 87 -9.60 -9.76 2.18
CA SER A 87 -9.72 -11.18 2.53
C SER A 87 -10.01 -12.07 1.32
N ASP A 88 -10.19 -11.50 0.13
CA ASP A 88 -10.56 -12.24 -1.08
C ASP A 88 -9.31 -12.68 -1.88
N LYS A 89 -9.18 -14.00 -2.05
CA LYS A 89 -8.09 -14.66 -2.76
C LYS A 89 -8.10 -14.34 -4.27
N SER A 90 -9.24 -13.94 -4.83
CA SER A 90 -9.40 -13.66 -6.27
C SER A 90 -8.54 -12.47 -6.74
N HIS A 91 -8.31 -11.48 -5.88
CA HIS A 91 -7.52 -10.30 -6.23
C HIS A 91 -6.02 -10.59 -6.41
N TRP A 92 -5.50 -11.67 -5.83
CA TRP A 92 -4.11 -12.08 -6.01
C TRP A 92 -3.82 -12.57 -7.44
N ILE A 93 -4.83 -13.10 -8.13
CA ILE A 93 -4.68 -13.69 -9.47
C ILE A 93 -4.48 -12.61 -10.55
N ASN A 94 -5.14 -11.44 -10.42
CA ASN A 94 -4.99 -10.34 -11.38
C ASN A 94 -3.65 -9.61 -11.28
N MET A 95 -3.02 -9.56 -10.09
CA MET A 95 -1.74 -8.86 -9.91
C MET A 95 -0.52 -9.65 -10.41
N MET A 96 -0.61 -10.97 -10.61
CA MET A 96 0.52 -11.77 -11.12
C MET A 96 0.99 -11.37 -12.53
N SER A 97 0.18 -10.59 -13.26
CA SER A 97 0.53 -10.01 -14.56
C SER A 97 1.27 -8.66 -14.44
N ALA A 98 1.13 -7.95 -13.31
CA ALA A 98 1.77 -6.67 -13.02
C ALA A 98 2.98 -6.87 -12.09
N ARG A 99 4.16 -7.08 -12.67
CA ARG A 99 5.42 -7.26 -11.91
C ARG A 99 5.87 -5.96 -11.22
N VAL A 100 5.25 -5.65 -10.08
CA VAL A 100 5.72 -4.62 -9.14
C VAL A 100 6.31 -5.35 -7.93
N LEU A 101 7.65 -5.32 -7.84
CA LEU A 101 8.38 -5.83 -6.68
C LEU A 101 8.13 -4.91 -5.48
N ILE A 102 7.20 -5.30 -4.59
CA ILE A 102 7.12 -4.72 -3.25
C ILE A 102 8.12 -5.48 -2.37
N LEU A 103 9.37 -5.03 -2.40
CA LEU A 103 10.34 -5.42 -1.38
C LEU A 103 10.39 -4.37 -0.26
N SER A 104 10.30 -4.89 0.96
CA SER A 104 10.76 -4.33 2.25
C SER A 104 9.71 -3.84 3.25
N CYS A 105 8.44 -4.25 3.19
CA CYS A 105 7.51 -4.04 4.31
C CYS A 105 7.66 -5.08 5.46
N LEU A 106 8.38 -6.20 5.26
CA LEU A 106 8.34 -7.36 6.16
C LEU A 106 9.66 -7.67 6.91
N SER A 107 10.64 -6.77 6.88
CA SER A 107 11.95 -7.02 7.51
C SER A 107 11.97 -6.77 9.03
N GLN A 108 11.18 -5.83 9.56
CA GLN A 108 11.39 -5.37 10.94
C GLN A 108 10.58 -6.10 12.03
N ASN A 109 9.56 -6.88 11.69
CA ASN A 109 8.66 -7.48 12.70
C ASN A 109 8.85 -8.99 12.98
N ARG A 110 9.93 -9.62 12.50
CA ARG A 110 10.25 -11.03 12.82
C ARG A 110 11.40 -11.23 13.83
N LYS A 111 11.77 -10.21 14.61
CA LYS A 111 12.84 -10.32 15.63
C LYS A 111 12.44 -10.06 17.09
N LYS A 112 11.16 -10.08 17.44
CA LYS A 112 10.71 -10.12 18.85
C LYS A 112 9.51 -11.04 19.02
N ALA A 113 9.79 -12.34 19.06
CA ALA A 113 8.98 -13.31 19.79
C ALA A 113 9.99 -14.19 20.54
N ILE A 114 10.23 -13.82 21.79
CA ILE A 114 10.74 -14.72 22.83
C ILE A 114 9.51 -15.45 23.37
#